data_AF-A0A9J7D0L5-F1
#
_entry.id   AF-A0A9J7D0L5-F1
#
_cell.length_a   1.000
_cell.length_b   1.000
_cell.length_c   1.000
_cell.angle_alpha   90.00
_cell.angle_beta   90.00
_cell.angle_gamma   90.00
#
_symmetry.space_group_name_H-M   'P 1'
#
loop_
_entity.id
_entity.type
_entity.pdbx_description
1 polymer ?
#
loop_
_entity_poly.entity_id
_entity_poly.type
_entity_poly.pdbx_seq_one_letter_code
_entity_poly.pdbx_strand_id
1 'polypeptide(L)'
;MEFREIENQKFLFKNFIRMDDETFIELLQLVSPYIKKQDTNMRKAIPEQIRLAVTLRFLASGDSYKSLSVFFRVAPNTISLFVPIVCDAIYKALKGAYIKIPSTQEEWNAVAFKFNKLWNFPNCIGAVDGKHVQIIAPPNSGSTFYNYKGTHSIVLMAVVDAEYNFLYVDVGCNGRVSDGGVFGNCTFQRALNHNELNLPLPKPLPGRQANVPFVLVADDAFRISW
;
A
#
# COMPACT_ATOMS: atom_id res chain seq x y z
N MET A 1 12.95 9.99 -27.70
CA MET A 1 13.82 9.29 -26.76
C MET A 1 13.17 7.96 -26.44
N GLU A 2 13.79 6.85 -26.77
CA GLU A 2 13.26 5.50 -26.51
C GLU A 2 13.59 5.05 -25.08
N PHE A 3 12.81 4.14 -24.50
CA PHE A 3 13.07 3.63 -23.14
C PHE A 3 14.51 3.12 -22.94
N ARG A 4 15.07 2.44 -23.95
CA ARG A 4 16.46 1.94 -23.95
C ARG A 4 17.51 3.06 -23.87
N GLU A 5 17.18 4.26 -24.35
CA GLU A 5 18.06 5.43 -24.24
C GLU A 5 18.03 6.02 -22.83
N ILE A 6 16.88 5.95 -22.15
CA ILE A 6 16.71 6.40 -20.76
C ILE A 6 17.37 5.42 -19.78
N GLU A 7 17.25 4.12 -20.02
CA GLU A 7 17.84 3.06 -19.18
C GLU A 7 19.37 3.22 -19.03
N ASN A 8 20.04 3.70 -20.08
CA ASN A 8 21.49 3.95 -20.03
C ASN A 8 21.89 5.22 -19.26
N GLN A 9 20.92 6.02 -18.81
CA GLN A 9 21.15 7.28 -18.08
C GLN A 9 20.46 7.25 -16.71
N LYS A 10 21.18 6.80 -15.68
CA LYS A 10 20.68 6.60 -14.30
C LYS A 10 19.79 7.74 -13.78
N PHE A 11 20.20 9.00 -13.99
CA PHE A 11 19.43 10.17 -13.55
C PHE A 11 18.09 10.31 -14.29
N LEU A 12 18.07 10.11 -15.61
CA LEU A 12 16.83 10.16 -16.39
C LEU A 12 15.92 8.99 -16.04
N PHE A 13 16.47 7.79 -15.86
CA PHE A 13 15.69 6.62 -15.45
C PHE A 13 14.99 6.83 -14.12
N LYS A 14 15.73 7.28 -13.10
CA LYS A 14 15.16 7.58 -11.77
C LYS A 14 14.07 8.63 -11.82
N ASN A 15 14.23 9.71 -12.59
CA ASN A 15 13.18 10.71 -12.73
C ASN A 15 11.97 10.20 -13.51
N PHE A 16 12.20 9.33 -14.49
CA PHE A 16 11.15 8.80 -15.35
C PHE A 16 10.28 7.75 -14.64
N ILE A 17 10.91 6.80 -13.95
CA ILE A 17 10.23 5.69 -13.25
C ILE A 17 9.91 6.04 -11.79
N ARG A 18 10.54 7.07 -11.21
CA ARG A 18 10.50 7.40 -9.76
C ARG A 18 11.12 6.32 -8.86
N MET A 19 12.05 5.54 -9.41
CA MET A 19 12.74 4.43 -8.75
C MET A 19 14.17 4.36 -9.31
N ASP A 20 15.16 4.10 -8.46
CA ASP A 20 16.53 3.84 -8.92
C ASP A 20 16.66 2.48 -9.60
N ASP A 21 17.73 2.33 -10.40
CA ASP A 21 17.96 1.14 -11.24
C ASP A 21 18.13 -0.14 -10.41
N GLU A 22 18.80 -0.04 -9.26
CA GLU A 22 19.06 -1.18 -8.37
C GLU A 22 17.75 -1.72 -7.80
N THR A 23 16.92 -0.84 -7.21
CA THR A 23 15.58 -1.18 -6.72
C THR A 23 14.69 -1.71 -7.84
N PHE A 24 14.79 -1.16 -9.05
CA PHE A 24 14.03 -1.65 -10.20
C PHE A 24 14.41 -3.09 -10.56
N ILE A 25 15.71 -3.41 -10.58
CA ILE A 25 16.20 -4.75 -10.88
C ILE A 25 15.77 -5.74 -9.79
N GLU A 26 15.87 -5.36 -8.52
CA GLU A 26 15.39 -6.17 -7.40
C GLU A 26 13.88 -6.46 -7.52
N LEU A 27 13.08 -5.42 -7.73
CA LEU A 27 11.63 -5.57 -7.93
C LEU A 27 11.31 -6.45 -9.15
N LEU A 28 12.04 -6.26 -10.25
CA LEU A 28 11.88 -7.07 -11.45
C LEU A 28 12.15 -8.54 -11.16
N GLN A 29 13.20 -8.88 -10.41
CA GLN A 29 13.49 -10.28 -10.05
C GLN A 29 12.34 -10.90 -9.23
N LEU A 30 11.80 -10.15 -8.27
CA LEU A 30 10.69 -10.60 -7.43
C LEU A 30 9.37 -10.80 -8.22
N VAL A 31 9.11 -9.93 -9.19
CA VAL A 31 7.85 -9.92 -9.96
C VAL A 31 7.93 -10.82 -11.20
N SER A 32 9.12 -11.05 -11.76
CA SER A 32 9.34 -11.84 -12.98
C SER A 32 8.61 -13.19 -13.02
N PRO A 33 8.59 -14.02 -11.96
CA PRO A 33 7.87 -15.29 -11.96
C PRO A 33 6.38 -15.17 -12.28
N TYR A 34 5.77 -14.03 -11.97
CA TYR A 34 4.33 -13.78 -12.16
C TYR A 34 4.00 -13.15 -13.51
N ILE A 35 4.94 -12.39 -14.10
CA ILE A 35 4.67 -11.57 -15.29
C ILE A 35 5.35 -12.07 -16.55
N LYS A 36 6.36 -12.94 -16.44
CA LYS A 36 7.07 -13.47 -17.61
C LYS A 36 6.14 -14.23 -18.54
N LYS A 37 6.31 -14.04 -19.84
CA LYS A 37 5.55 -14.73 -20.90
C LYS A 37 6.52 -15.41 -21.85
N GLN A 38 6.01 -16.39 -22.59
CA GLN A 38 6.77 -17.14 -23.57
C GLN A 38 6.52 -16.58 -24.97
N ASP A 39 7.55 -16.64 -25.80
CA ASP A 39 7.44 -16.37 -27.22
C ASP A 39 6.55 -17.43 -27.87
N THR A 40 5.84 -17.00 -28.91
CA THR A 40 4.99 -17.88 -29.74
C THR A 40 5.47 -17.81 -31.18
N ASN A 41 5.10 -18.80 -31.99
CA ASN A 41 5.42 -18.82 -33.42
C ASN A 41 4.89 -17.58 -34.18
N MET A 42 3.82 -16.95 -33.67
CA MET A 42 3.18 -15.79 -34.31
C MET A 42 3.75 -14.45 -33.83
N ARG A 43 4.26 -14.38 -32.59
CA ARG A 43 4.77 -13.14 -32.01
C ARG A 43 5.72 -13.39 -30.84
N LYS A 44 6.70 -12.50 -30.70
CA LYS A 44 7.53 -12.39 -29.50
C LYS A 44 6.72 -11.79 -28.35
N ALA A 45 6.96 -12.28 -27.14
CA ALA A 45 6.39 -11.72 -25.93
C ALA A 45 7.01 -10.34 -25.65
N ILE A 46 6.22 -9.48 -25.01
CA ILE A 46 6.75 -8.23 -24.45
C ILE A 46 7.61 -8.60 -23.25
N PRO A 47 8.88 -8.18 -23.20
CA PRO A 47 9.77 -8.48 -22.07
C PRO A 47 9.20 -8.00 -20.74
N GLU A 48 9.44 -8.75 -19.67
CA GLU A 48 9.00 -8.44 -18.31
C GLU A 48 9.48 -7.05 -17.84
N GLN A 49 10.69 -6.66 -18.23
CA GLN A 49 11.29 -5.34 -17.98
C GLN A 49 10.38 -4.22 -18.50
N ILE A 50 9.92 -4.35 -19.75
CA ILE A 50 9.07 -3.34 -20.40
C ILE A 50 7.69 -3.30 -19.74
N ARG A 51 7.12 -4.47 -19.41
CA ARG A 51 5.80 -4.53 -18.74
C ARG A 51 5.86 -3.88 -17.36
N LEU A 52 6.93 -4.12 -16.60
CA LEU A 52 7.15 -3.48 -15.31
C LEU A 52 7.37 -1.97 -15.47
N ALA A 53 8.25 -1.55 -16.37
CA ALA A 53 8.55 -0.14 -16.61
C ALA A 53 7.33 0.67 -17.05
N VAL A 54 6.51 0.14 -17.97
CA VAL A 54 5.25 0.77 -18.38
C VAL A 54 4.30 0.93 -17.19
N THR A 55 4.18 -0.11 -16.37
CA THR A 55 3.29 -0.11 -15.20
C THR A 55 3.75 0.89 -14.14
N LEU A 56 5.04 0.90 -13.80
CA LEU A 56 5.60 1.85 -12.84
C LEU A 56 5.47 3.29 -13.35
N ARG A 57 5.74 3.53 -14.64
CA ARG A 57 5.55 4.85 -15.24
C ARG A 57 4.09 5.30 -15.17
N PHE A 58 3.15 4.40 -15.44
CA PHE A 58 1.72 4.67 -15.29
C PHE A 58 1.36 5.06 -13.85
N LEU A 59 1.80 4.28 -12.86
CA LEU A 59 1.55 4.56 -11.45
C LEU A 59 2.20 5.86 -10.97
N ALA A 60 3.40 6.18 -11.46
CA ALA A 60 4.15 7.36 -11.06
C ALA A 60 3.63 8.69 -11.64
N SER A 61 2.95 8.65 -12.80
CA SER A 61 2.55 9.86 -13.54
C SER A 61 1.06 10.01 -13.78
N GLY A 62 0.28 8.92 -13.70
CA GLY A 62 -1.13 8.92 -14.11
C GLY A 62 -1.34 9.14 -15.62
N ASP A 63 -0.29 8.94 -16.44
CA ASP A 63 -0.36 9.18 -17.88
C ASP A 63 -1.34 8.23 -18.59
N SER A 64 -1.85 8.64 -19.74
CA SER A 64 -2.76 7.83 -20.54
C SER A 64 -2.03 6.66 -21.21
N TYR A 65 -2.73 5.52 -21.39
CA TYR A 65 -2.19 4.40 -22.17
C TYR A 65 -1.86 4.78 -23.61
N LYS A 66 -2.52 5.81 -24.16
CA LYS A 66 -2.22 6.32 -25.50
C LYS A 66 -0.83 6.98 -25.55
N SER A 67 -0.50 7.85 -24.59
CA SER A 67 0.83 8.44 -24.47
C SER A 67 1.91 7.37 -24.26
N LEU A 68 1.69 6.48 -23.28
CA LEU A 68 2.61 5.38 -22.98
C LEU A 68 2.83 4.46 -24.19
N SER A 69 1.80 4.25 -25.01
CA SER A 69 1.93 3.42 -26.21
C SER A 69 2.91 3.97 -27.23
N VAL A 70 2.95 5.28 -27.41
CA VAL A 70 3.88 5.95 -28.33
C VAL A 70 5.30 5.81 -27.81
N PHE A 71 5.49 6.02 -26.50
CA PHE A 71 6.81 5.97 -25.88
C PHE A 71 7.40 4.55 -25.84
N PHE A 72 6.63 3.57 -25.39
CA PHE A 72 7.10 2.19 -25.21
C PHE A 72 6.88 1.30 -26.44
N ARG A 73 6.21 1.80 -27.48
CA ARG A 73 5.81 1.05 -28.69
C ARG A 73 4.99 -0.20 -28.38
N VAL A 74 4.07 -0.08 -27.41
CA VAL A 74 3.14 -1.14 -27.02
C VAL A 74 1.72 -0.63 -27.15
N ALA A 75 0.87 -1.34 -27.90
CA ALA A 75 -0.49 -0.89 -28.16
C ALA A 75 -1.30 -0.64 -26.87
N PRO A 76 -2.14 0.43 -26.78
CA PRO A 76 -2.86 0.80 -25.56
C PRO A 76 -3.73 -0.32 -24.98
N ASN A 77 -4.40 -1.08 -25.85
CA ASN A 77 -5.20 -2.25 -25.47
C ASN A 77 -4.37 -3.37 -24.81
N THR A 78 -3.09 -3.48 -25.16
CA THR A 78 -2.18 -4.45 -24.57
C THR A 78 -1.69 -3.94 -23.21
N ILE A 79 -1.41 -2.65 -23.09
CA ILE A 79 -1.08 -1.99 -21.81
C ILE A 79 -2.21 -2.19 -20.80
N SER A 80 -3.46 -1.92 -21.19
CA SER A 80 -4.62 -2.09 -20.29
C SER A 80 -4.80 -3.53 -19.78
N LEU A 81 -4.34 -4.53 -20.54
CA LEU A 81 -4.43 -5.93 -20.11
C LEU A 81 -3.37 -6.28 -19.07
N PHE A 82 -2.13 -5.83 -19.23
CA PHE A 82 -1.06 -6.25 -18.31
C PHE A 82 -0.86 -5.34 -17.11
N VAL A 83 -1.24 -4.05 -17.16
CA VAL A 83 -1.03 -3.13 -16.03
C VAL A 83 -1.67 -3.67 -14.73
N PRO A 84 -2.93 -4.14 -14.73
CA PRO A 84 -3.53 -4.76 -13.54
C PRO A 84 -2.80 -6.03 -13.09
N ILE A 85 -2.36 -6.87 -14.04
CA ILE A 85 -1.61 -8.11 -13.77
C ILE A 85 -0.28 -7.80 -13.08
N VAL A 86 0.43 -6.76 -13.56
CA VAL A 86 1.71 -6.35 -12.98
C VAL A 86 1.48 -5.72 -11.59
N CYS A 87 0.41 -4.95 -11.38
CA CYS A 87 0.07 -4.41 -10.06
C CYS A 87 -0.20 -5.54 -9.05
N ASP A 88 -0.98 -6.55 -9.43
CA ASP A 88 -1.24 -7.73 -8.60
C ASP A 88 0.05 -8.52 -8.31
N ALA A 89 0.93 -8.68 -9.31
CA ALA A 89 2.22 -9.31 -9.13
C ALA A 89 3.12 -8.55 -8.15
N ILE A 90 3.19 -7.22 -8.24
CA ILE A 90 3.93 -6.37 -7.30
C ILE A 90 3.38 -6.57 -5.88
N TYR A 91 2.06 -6.53 -5.72
CA TYR A 91 1.43 -6.73 -4.41
C TYR A 91 1.76 -8.11 -3.83
N LYS A 92 1.61 -9.19 -4.62
CA LYS A 92 1.92 -10.56 -4.18
C LYS A 92 3.38 -10.74 -3.80
N ALA A 93 4.29 -10.16 -4.59
CA ALA A 93 5.73 -10.27 -4.36
C ALA A 93 6.17 -9.52 -3.09
N LEU A 94 5.60 -8.35 -2.80
CA LEU A 94 6.07 -7.47 -1.73
C LEU A 94 5.30 -7.61 -0.42
N LYS A 95 3.98 -7.88 -0.46
CA LYS A 95 3.11 -7.84 0.74
C LYS A 95 3.70 -8.62 1.91
N GLY A 96 4.13 -9.87 1.68
CA GLY A 96 4.60 -10.75 2.74
C GLY A 96 5.90 -10.29 3.40
N ALA A 97 6.74 -9.51 2.70
CA ALA A 97 8.02 -9.03 3.22
C ALA A 97 7.88 -7.67 3.91
N TYR A 98 7.05 -6.77 3.36
CA TYR A 98 7.02 -5.36 3.74
C TYR A 98 5.81 -4.94 4.59
N ILE A 99 4.65 -5.61 4.47
CA ILE A 99 3.46 -5.30 5.28
C ILE A 99 3.29 -6.41 6.29
N LYS A 100 3.87 -6.21 7.47
CA LYS A 100 3.89 -7.21 8.55
C LYS A 100 3.28 -6.63 9.81
N ILE A 101 2.23 -7.31 10.28
CA ILE A 101 1.68 -7.08 11.60
C ILE A 101 2.60 -7.77 12.61
N PRO A 102 3.05 -7.08 13.67
CA PRO A 102 3.78 -7.72 14.75
C PRO A 102 2.99 -8.89 15.34
N SER A 103 3.68 -9.99 15.56
CA SER A 103 3.11 -11.27 15.97
C SER A 103 3.47 -11.67 17.39
N THR A 104 4.50 -11.03 17.98
CA THR A 104 4.96 -11.30 19.35
C THR A 104 4.92 -10.05 20.22
N GLN A 105 4.91 -10.26 21.54
CA GLN A 105 4.97 -9.15 22.50
C GLN A 105 6.27 -8.36 22.37
N GLU A 106 7.39 -9.01 22.03
CA GLU A 106 8.68 -8.36 21.83
C GLU A 106 8.64 -7.41 20.63
N GLU A 107 8.02 -7.82 19.53
CA GLU A 107 7.86 -6.97 18.33
C GLU A 107 6.97 -5.77 18.64
N TRP A 108 5.85 -5.96 19.34
CA TRP A 108 4.99 -4.84 19.78
C TRP A 108 5.69 -3.89 20.74
N ASN A 109 6.48 -4.42 21.68
CA ASN A 109 7.29 -3.61 22.58
C ASN A 109 8.34 -2.79 21.80
N ALA A 110 8.90 -3.33 20.72
CA ALA A 110 9.80 -2.60 19.85
C ALA A 110 9.10 -1.44 19.12
N VAL A 111 7.87 -1.65 18.64
CA VAL A 111 7.04 -0.58 18.06
C VAL A 111 6.78 0.52 19.10
N ALA A 112 6.32 0.16 20.29
CA ALA A 112 6.05 1.11 21.36
C ALA A 112 7.29 1.85 21.87
N PHE A 113 8.44 1.17 21.90
CA PHE A 113 9.71 1.79 22.20
C PHE A 113 10.07 2.87 21.17
N LYS A 114 9.88 2.60 19.87
CA LYS A 114 10.14 3.58 18.81
C LYS A 114 9.21 4.79 18.92
N PHE A 115 7.92 4.58 19.21
CA PHE A 115 6.98 5.69 19.46
C PHE A 115 7.41 6.55 20.64
N ASN A 116 7.80 5.93 21.75
CA ASN A 116 8.29 6.66 22.91
C ASN A 116 9.57 7.46 22.58
N LYS A 117 10.49 6.86 21.83
CA LYS A 117 11.77 7.48 21.47
C LYS A 117 11.62 8.66 20.49
N LEU A 118 10.78 8.52 19.46
CA LEU A 118 10.65 9.51 18.38
C LEU A 118 9.59 10.57 18.69
N TRP A 119 8.50 10.16 19.34
CA TRP A 119 7.29 10.99 19.49
C TRP A 119 6.94 11.27 20.95
N ASN A 120 7.76 10.81 21.91
CA ASN A 120 7.49 10.92 23.34
C ASN A 120 6.11 10.36 23.74
N PHE A 121 5.65 9.33 23.01
CA PHE A 121 4.37 8.69 23.25
C PHE A 121 4.58 7.23 23.70
N PRO A 122 4.67 6.98 25.02
CA PRO A 122 4.83 5.63 25.56
C PRO A 122 3.63 4.73 25.27
N ASN A 123 3.87 3.43 25.20
CA ASN A 123 2.85 2.38 25.00
C ASN A 123 2.00 2.51 23.72
N CYS A 124 2.43 3.30 22.72
CA CYS A 124 1.73 3.35 21.42
C CYS A 124 2.14 2.19 20.52
N ILE A 125 1.17 1.45 19.98
CA ILE A 125 1.41 0.32 19.08
C ILE A 125 1.15 0.64 17.61
N GLY A 126 0.80 1.89 17.29
CA GLY A 126 0.58 2.30 15.91
C GLY A 126 -0.30 3.54 15.81
N ALA A 127 -0.21 4.20 14.67
CA ALA A 127 -1.16 5.23 14.27
C ALA A 127 -2.09 4.68 13.19
N VAL A 128 -3.40 4.85 13.37
CA VAL A 128 -4.41 4.40 12.42
C VAL A 128 -5.04 5.59 11.72
N ASP A 129 -5.18 5.51 10.40
CA ASP A 129 -5.85 6.53 9.60
C ASP A 129 -6.47 5.93 8.32
N GLY A 130 -7.51 6.61 7.83
CA GLY A 130 -8.24 6.28 6.61
C GLY A 130 -7.93 7.27 5.48
N LYS A 131 -7.83 6.76 4.24
CA LYS A 131 -7.68 7.58 3.04
C LYS A 131 -8.74 7.22 2.00
N HIS A 132 -9.52 8.21 1.59
CA HIS A 132 -10.36 8.11 0.41
C HIS A 132 -9.51 8.16 -0.87
N VAL A 133 -9.46 7.05 -1.59
CA VAL A 133 -8.90 6.95 -2.94
C VAL A 133 -10.04 7.22 -3.92
N GLN A 134 -9.96 8.34 -4.63
CA GLN A 134 -10.98 8.72 -5.61
C GLN A 134 -11.02 7.71 -6.76
N ILE A 135 -12.23 7.37 -7.17
CA ILE A 135 -12.50 6.49 -8.31
C ILE A 135 -13.54 7.11 -9.22
N ILE A 136 -13.54 6.67 -10.48
CA ILE A 136 -14.70 6.90 -11.35
C ILE A 136 -15.83 6.01 -10.84
N ALA A 137 -17.03 6.57 -10.72
CA ALA A 137 -18.21 5.83 -10.29
C ALA A 137 -18.38 4.56 -11.15
N PRO A 138 -18.37 3.36 -10.55
CA PRO A 138 -18.63 2.15 -11.30
C PRO A 138 -20.02 2.18 -11.94
N PRO A 139 -20.23 1.57 -13.11
CA PRO A 139 -21.54 1.51 -13.75
C PRO A 139 -22.59 0.94 -12.78
N ASN A 140 -23.78 1.55 -12.76
CA ASN A 140 -24.91 1.13 -11.92
C ASN A 140 -24.63 1.13 -10.39
N SER A 141 -23.66 1.91 -9.90
CA SER A 141 -23.30 1.94 -8.47
C SER A 141 -24.08 2.95 -7.62
N GLY A 142 -24.86 3.84 -8.23
CA GLY A 142 -25.60 4.89 -7.52
C GLY A 142 -24.70 5.70 -6.58
N SER A 143 -25.14 5.90 -5.34
CA SER A 143 -24.37 6.64 -4.31
C SER A 143 -23.48 5.74 -3.44
N THR A 144 -23.26 4.48 -3.81
CA THR A 144 -22.53 3.50 -2.97
C THR A 144 -21.10 3.94 -2.67
N PHE A 145 -20.41 4.52 -3.65
CA PHE A 145 -19.05 5.04 -3.49
C PHE A 145 -19.02 6.55 -3.22
N TYR A 146 -20.17 7.22 -3.22
CA TYR A 146 -20.25 8.66 -3.08
C TYR A 146 -20.00 9.06 -1.62
N ASN A 147 -18.92 9.82 -1.42
CA ASN A 147 -18.46 10.24 -0.10
C ASN A 147 -18.97 11.64 0.25
N TYR A 148 -18.75 12.03 1.51
CA TYR A 148 -19.12 13.36 2.02
C TYR A 148 -18.35 14.52 1.34
N LYS A 149 -17.25 14.23 0.65
CA LYS A 149 -16.46 15.21 -0.12
C LYS A 149 -17.02 15.44 -1.53
N GLY A 150 -18.18 14.88 -1.85
CA GLY A 150 -18.84 15.07 -3.13
C GLY A 150 -18.21 14.27 -4.29
N THR A 151 -17.42 13.25 -3.97
CA THR A 151 -16.69 12.43 -4.97
C THR A 151 -16.96 10.95 -4.77
N HIS A 152 -16.71 10.12 -5.78
CA HIS A 152 -16.74 8.67 -5.62
C HIS A 152 -15.36 8.17 -5.16
N SER A 153 -15.32 7.30 -4.16
CA SER A 153 -14.06 6.78 -3.62
C SER A 153 -14.21 5.38 -3.02
N ILE A 154 -13.07 4.71 -2.86
CA ILE A 154 -12.89 3.60 -1.93
C ILE A 154 -12.02 4.05 -0.76
N VAL A 155 -12.15 3.39 0.39
CA VAL A 155 -11.34 3.66 1.58
C VAL A 155 -10.15 2.70 1.61
N LEU A 156 -8.97 3.26 1.84
CA LEU A 156 -7.79 2.57 2.32
C LEU A 156 -7.65 2.86 3.81
N MET A 157 -7.62 1.83 4.63
CA MET A 157 -7.36 1.92 6.06
C MET A 157 -5.97 1.38 6.34
N ALA A 158 -5.18 2.07 7.16
CA ALA A 158 -3.82 1.65 7.46
C ALA A 158 -3.47 1.84 8.92
N VAL A 159 -2.61 0.96 9.44
CA VAL A 159 -1.90 1.16 10.71
C VAL A 159 -0.42 1.29 10.38
N VAL A 160 0.21 2.36 10.88
CA VAL A 160 1.63 2.64 10.67
C VAL A 160 2.42 2.67 11.98
N ASP A 161 3.71 2.35 11.90
CA ASP A 161 4.63 2.49 13.03
C ASP A 161 5.16 3.92 13.17
N ALA A 162 6.03 4.12 14.17
CA ALA A 162 6.63 5.42 14.46
C ALA A 162 7.57 5.95 13.35
N GLU A 163 7.98 5.10 12.41
CA GLU A 163 8.87 5.42 11.29
C GLU A 163 8.09 5.53 9.97
N TYR A 164 6.76 5.62 10.04
CA TYR A 164 5.84 5.71 8.90
C TYR A 164 5.78 4.45 8.03
N ASN A 165 6.20 3.29 8.56
CA ASN A 165 6.08 2.02 7.85
C ASN A 165 4.69 1.43 8.07
N PHE A 166 4.11 0.86 7.02
CA PHE A 166 2.82 0.16 7.10
C PHE A 166 2.95 -1.16 7.86
N LEU A 167 2.30 -1.26 9.01
CA LEU A 167 2.11 -2.51 9.75
C LEU A 167 0.92 -3.30 9.21
N TYR A 168 -0.14 -2.58 8.83
CA TYR A 168 -1.39 -3.14 8.32
C TYR A 168 -1.99 -2.23 7.26
N VAL A 169 -2.60 -2.83 6.24
CA VAL A 169 -3.35 -2.12 5.21
C VAL A 169 -4.56 -2.95 4.81
N ASP A 170 -5.74 -2.31 4.77
CA ASP A 170 -6.99 -2.84 4.24
C ASP A 170 -7.56 -1.88 3.20
N VAL A 171 -7.96 -2.38 2.03
CA VAL A 171 -8.38 -1.55 0.89
C VAL A 171 -9.63 -2.12 0.25
N GLY A 172 -10.59 -1.24 -0.05
CA GLY A 172 -11.73 -1.58 -0.90
C GLY A 172 -13.08 -1.38 -0.25
N CYS A 173 -13.14 -0.93 1.00
CA CYS A 173 -14.40 -0.50 1.60
C CYS A 173 -14.96 0.68 0.79
N ASN A 174 -16.28 0.73 0.58
CA ASN A 174 -16.87 1.78 -0.22
C ASN A 174 -16.76 3.14 0.50
N GLY A 175 -16.52 4.22 -0.26
CA GLY A 175 -16.25 5.54 0.28
C GLY A 175 -17.40 6.24 0.98
N ARG A 176 -18.58 5.62 1.08
CA ARG A 176 -19.69 6.14 1.88
C ARG A 176 -19.51 5.83 3.38
N VAL A 177 -18.75 4.79 3.71
CA VAL A 177 -18.50 4.39 5.11
C VAL A 177 -17.48 5.34 5.75
N SER A 178 -17.74 5.75 6.99
CA SER A 178 -16.81 6.55 7.79
C SER A 178 -15.59 5.75 8.24
N ASP A 179 -14.47 6.41 8.55
CA ASP A 179 -13.23 5.75 8.98
C ASP A 179 -13.43 4.82 10.18
N GLY A 180 -14.15 5.26 11.23
CA GLY A 180 -14.50 4.38 12.36
C GLY A 180 -15.38 3.18 11.98
N GLY A 181 -16.18 3.29 10.92
CA GLY A 181 -17.00 2.18 10.41
C GLY A 181 -16.19 1.20 9.57
N VAL A 182 -15.18 1.68 8.84
CA VAL A 182 -14.21 0.86 8.10
C VAL A 182 -13.34 0.10 9.10
N PHE A 183 -12.78 0.79 10.08
CA PHE A 183 -11.93 0.20 11.10
C PHE A 183 -12.70 -0.81 11.97
N GLY A 184 -13.92 -0.49 12.38
CA GLY A 184 -14.76 -1.42 13.16
C GLY A 184 -15.03 -2.77 12.48
N ASN A 185 -14.90 -2.85 11.15
CA ASN A 185 -15.13 -4.06 10.36
C ASN A 185 -13.86 -4.65 9.73
N CYS A 186 -12.68 -4.05 9.94
CA CYS A 186 -11.45 -4.54 9.33
C CYS A 186 -10.89 -5.75 10.09
N THR A 187 -10.04 -6.53 9.43
CA THR A 187 -9.45 -7.73 10.03
C THR A 187 -8.53 -7.41 11.21
N PHE A 188 -7.93 -6.22 11.24
CA PHE A 188 -7.12 -5.76 12.36
C PHE A 188 -7.95 -5.58 13.63
N GLN A 189 -9.09 -4.86 13.56
CA GLN A 189 -9.95 -4.65 14.73
C GLN A 189 -10.55 -5.97 15.24
N ARG A 190 -10.89 -6.88 14.31
CA ARG A 190 -11.33 -8.23 14.69
C ARG A 190 -10.24 -8.96 15.50
N ALA A 191 -9.01 -8.96 15.00
CA ALA A 191 -7.89 -9.60 15.71
C ALA A 191 -7.62 -8.95 17.08
N LEU A 192 -7.78 -7.63 17.20
CA LEU A 192 -7.69 -6.90 18.45
C LEU A 192 -8.75 -7.36 19.46
N ASN A 193 -10.02 -7.41 19.04
CA ASN A 193 -11.15 -7.81 19.89
C ASN A 193 -11.06 -9.28 20.36
N HIS A 194 -10.45 -10.15 19.55
CA HIS A 194 -10.27 -11.57 19.87
C HIS A 194 -8.93 -11.90 20.56
N ASN A 195 -8.11 -10.89 20.89
CA ASN A 195 -6.77 -11.07 21.47
C ASN A 195 -5.81 -11.92 20.62
N GLU A 196 -5.96 -11.86 19.28
CA GLU A 196 -5.15 -12.65 18.34
C GLU A 196 -3.81 -11.97 17.98
N LEU A 197 -3.62 -10.71 18.41
CA LEU A 197 -2.43 -9.90 18.10
C LEU A 197 -1.26 -10.10 19.07
N ASN A 198 -1.41 -10.88 20.14
CA ASN A 198 -0.38 -11.08 21.17
C ASN A 198 0.19 -9.76 21.73
N LEU A 199 -0.70 -8.81 22.06
CA LEU A 199 -0.27 -7.53 22.63
C LEU A 199 0.42 -7.73 23.99
N PRO A 200 1.41 -6.89 24.33
CA PRO A 200 2.05 -6.96 25.64
C PRO A 200 1.06 -6.60 26.76
N LEU A 201 1.31 -7.12 27.96
CA LEU A 201 0.51 -6.77 29.14
C LEU A 201 0.64 -5.28 29.48
N PRO A 202 -0.42 -4.65 30.04
CA PRO A 202 -0.39 -3.26 30.48
C PRO A 202 0.83 -2.93 31.34
N LYS A 203 1.45 -1.77 31.09
CA LYS A 203 2.69 -1.31 31.74
C LYS A 203 2.54 0.12 32.24
N PRO A 204 3.15 0.52 33.36
CA PRO A 204 3.05 1.90 33.81
C PRO A 204 3.79 2.86 32.89
N LEU A 205 3.25 4.06 32.77
CA LEU A 205 3.90 5.17 32.07
C LEU A 205 5.16 5.63 32.82
N PRO A 206 6.13 6.29 32.15
CA PRO A 206 7.29 6.87 32.81
C PRO A 206 6.90 7.76 34.01
N GLY A 207 7.42 7.45 35.20
CA GLY A 207 7.11 8.18 36.43
C GLY A 207 5.75 7.88 37.06
N ARG A 208 5.01 6.88 36.59
CA ARG A 208 3.73 6.43 37.15
C ARG A 208 3.83 5.01 37.70
N GLN A 209 2.87 4.62 38.54
CA GLN A 209 2.77 3.26 39.09
C GLN A 209 1.59 2.46 38.54
N ALA A 210 0.52 3.15 38.11
CA ALA A 210 -0.66 2.50 37.55
C ALA A 210 -0.34 1.96 36.14
N ASN A 211 -0.67 0.69 35.91
CA ASN A 211 -0.57 0.07 34.59
C ASN A 211 -1.62 0.68 33.65
N VAL A 212 -1.20 1.00 32.44
CA VAL A 212 -2.11 1.41 31.36
C VAL A 212 -1.92 0.49 30.16
N PRO A 213 -2.99 0.22 29.39
CA PRO A 213 -2.89 -0.62 28.22
C PRO A 213 -2.00 0.01 27.14
N PHE A 214 -1.59 -0.81 26.19
CA PHE A 214 -1.04 -0.33 24.93
C PHE A 214 -2.17 0.21 24.06
N VAL A 215 -1.92 1.30 23.33
CA VAL A 215 -2.95 2.05 22.62
C VAL A 215 -2.58 2.30 21.17
N LEU A 216 -3.59 2.39 20.30
CA LEU A 216 -3.45 3.00 18.98
C LEU A 216 -3.78 4.48 19.09
N VAL A 217 -3.05 5.31 18.34
CA VAL A 217 -3.41 6.72 18.15
C VAL A 217 -4.20 6.86 16.85
N ALA A 218 -5.23 7.68 16.87
CA ALA A 218 -6.14 7.91 15.76
C ALA A 218 -6.66 9.35 15.80
N ASP A 219 -7.27 9.83 14.72
CA ASP A 219 -8.01 11.08 14.75
C ASP A 219 -9.39 10.91 15.41
N ASP A 220 -10.13 12.01 15.52
CA ASP A 220 -11.44 12.05 16.18
C ASP A 220 -12.55 11.30 15.42
N ALA A 221 -12.28 10.85 14.19
CA ALA A 221 -13.23 10.04 13.41
C ALA A 221 -13.30 8.58 13.93
N PHE A 222 -12.35 8.17 14.78
CA PHE A 222 -12.32 6.85 15.41
C PHE A 222 -12.90 6.93 16.82
N ARG A 223 -13.85 6.05 17.13
CA ARG A 223 -14.48 6.02 18.46
C ARG A 223 -13.50 5.50 19.50
N ILE A 224 -13.44 6.19 20.64
CA ILE A 224 -12.77 5.69 21.83
C ILE A 224 -13.54 4.45 22.34
N SER A 225 -12.86 3.31 22.41
CA SER A 225 -13.34 2.12 23.13
C SER A 225 -12.74 2.12 24.53
N TRP A 226 -13.59 2.14 25.55
CA TRP A 226 -13.22 2.02 26.96
C TRP A 226 -12.97 0.57 27.36
#